data_AF-A0A846ZN45-F1
#
_entry.id   AF-A0A846ZN45-F1
#
_cell.length_a   1.000
_cell.length_b   1.000
_cell.length_c   1.000
_cell.angle_alpha   90.00
_cell.angle_beta   90.00
_cell.angle_gamma   90.00
#
_symmetry.space_group_name_H-M   'P 1'
#
loop_
_entity.id
_entity.type
_entity.pdbx_description
1 polymer ?
#
loop_
_entity_poly.entity_id
_entity_poly.type
_entity_poly.pdbx_seq_one_letter_code
_entity_poly.pdbx_strand_id
1 'polypeptide(L)'
;MRDAYPRGVMNVMKHHLGALGQAVRQGKCPADATQLHLRRLASIQADIVPAFANDVGAKPDFQAHAKKLDDAIEQALQAAPADCPTLQKAVSNIGGTCKSCHEAYR
;
A
#
# COMPACT_ATOMS: atom_id res chain seq x y z
N MET A 1 -1.91 4.75 -18.42
CA MET A 1 -1.25 5.93 -17.82
C MET A 1 0.09 6.26 -18.49
N ARG A 2 0.11 7.32 -19.30
CA ARG A 2 1.35 7.86 -19.89
C ARG A 2 2.05 8.90 -19.00
N ASP A 3 1.43 9.31 -17.90
CA ASP A 3 1.98 10.33 -17.01
C ASP A 3 2.98 9.76 -15.98
N ALA A 4 4.01 10.56 -15.68
CA ALA A 4 5.07 10.17 -14.75
C ALA A 4 4.56 10.04 -13.30
N TYR A 5 3.58 10.86 -12.91
CA TYR A 5 3.11 10.94 -11.53
C TYR A 5 2.41 9.65 -11.05
N PRO A 6 1.32 9.15 -11.67
CA PRO A 6 0.69 7.90 -11.26
C PRO A 6 1.64 6.68 -11.30
N ARG A 7 2.58 6.64 -12.27
CA ARG A 7 3.64 5.61 -12.27
C ARG A 7 4.58 5.74 -11.07
N GLY A 8 4.99 6.96 -10.74
CA GLY A 8 5.84 7.24 -9.59
C GLY A 8 5.19 6.79 -8.29
N VAL A 9 3.95 7.20 -8.04
CA VAL A 9 3.16 6.79 -6.86
C VAL A 9 3.14 5.27 -6.73
N MET A 10 2.72 4.55 -7.78
CA MET A 10 2.65 3.08 -7.73
C MET A 10 4.03 2.41 -7.55
N ASN A 11 5.09 2.94 -8.15
CA ASN A 11 6.43 2.38 -8.02
C ASN A 11 7.00 2.52 -6.61
N VAL A 12 6.80 3.68 -5.95
CA VAL A 12 7.28 3.89 -4.58
C VAL A 12 6.45 3.06 -3.58
N MET A 13 5.13 2.94 -3.78
CA MET A 13 4.31 2.02 -2.97
C MET A 13 4.78 0.57 -3.11
N LYS A 14 5.05 0.11 -4.34
CA LYS A 14 5.60 -1.23 -4.61
C LYS A 14 6.92 -1.45 -3.87
N HIS A 15 7.79 -0.45 -3.81
CA HIS A 15 9.04 -0.54 -3.06
C HIS A 15 8.80 -0.79 -1.56
N HIS A 16 7.96 0.02 -0.91
CA HIS A 16 7.74 -0.13 0.54
C HIS A 16 7.01 -1.43 0.90
N LEU A 17 5.99 -1.83 0.14
CA LEU A 17 5.32 -3.12 0.35
C LEU A 17 6.27 -4.29 0.07
N GLY A 18 7.15 -4.17 -0.94
CA GLY A 18 8.17 -5.15 -1.27
C GLY A 18 9.18 -5.35 -0.14
N ALA A 19 9.63 -4.26 0.49
CA ALA A 19 10.55 -4.30 1.63
C ALA A 19 9.91 -4.99 2.85
N LEU A 20 8.64 -4.70 3.16
CA LEU A 20 7.91 -5.41 4.21
C LEU A 20 7.78 -6.91 3.91
N GLY A 21 7.43 -7.27 2.67
CA GLY A 21 7.38 -8.67 2.26
C GLY A 21 8.75 -9.36 2.30
N GLN A 22 9.83 -8.64 2.03
CA GLN A 22 11.20 -9.15 2.16
C GLN A 22 11.57 -9.40 3.63
N ALA A 23 11.23 -8.47 4.52
CA ALA A 23 11.43 -8.63 5.97
C ALA A 23 10.77 -9.92 6.50
N VAL A 24 9.53 -10.19 6.07
CA VAL A 24 8.84 -11.44 6.44
C VAL A 24 9.54 -12.67 5.89
N ARG A 25 9.91 -12.69 4.61
CA ARG A 25 10.61 -13.83 3.99
C ARG A 25 11.96 -14.13 4.65
N GLN A 26 12.63 -13.11 5.17
CA GLN A 26 13.91 -13.26 5.88
C GLN A 26 13.74 -13.61 7.35
N GLY A 27 12.51 -13.62 7.90
CA GLY A 27 12.27 -13.79 9.33
C GLY A 27 12.82 -12.64 10.18
N LYS A 28 13.05 -11.46 9.58
CA LYS A 28 13.66 -10.29 10.22
C LYS A 28 12.68 -9.12 10.14
N CYS A 29 11.83 -8.98 11.15
CA CYS A 29 10.76 -7.97 11.16
C CYS A 29 10.97 -6.96 12.30
N PRO A 30 12.01 -6.10 12.22
CA PRO A 30 12.23 -5.08 13.25
C PRO A 30 11.08 -4.07 13.24
N ALA A 31 10.55 -3.75 14.43
CA ALA A 31 9.40 -2.88 14.60
C ALA A 31 9.60 -1.50 13.95
N ASP A 32 10.77 -0.88 14.15
CA ASP A 32 11.05 0.46 13.63
C ASP A 32 11.05 0.52 12.10
N ALA A 33 11.71 -0.45 11.43
CA ALA A 33 11.72 -0.50 9.97
C ALA A 33 10.31 -0.81 9.44
N THR A 34 9.58 -1.71 10.11
CA THR A 34 8.19 -2.04 9.75
C THR A 34 7.30 -0.80 9.81
N GLN A 35 7.36 -0.05 10.91
CA GLN A 35 6.63 1.20 11.10
C GLN A 35 7.01 2.25 10.06
N LEU A 36 8.31 2.38 9.76
CA LEU A 36 8.78 3.30 8.71
C LEU A 36 8.12 3.00 7.36
N HIS A 37 8.14 1.74 6.92
CA HIS A 37 7.56 1.37 5.62
C HIS A 37 6.03 1.52 5.60
N LEU A 38 5.32 1.21 6.70
CA LEU A 38 3.87 1.42 6.79
C LEU A 38 3.49 2.90 6.73
N ARG A 39 4.21 3.78 7.44
CA ARG A 39 3.96 5.24 7.38
C ARG A 39 4.25 5.81 5.99
N ARG A 40 5.26 5.28 5.29
CA ARG A 40 5.53 5.66 3.90
C ARG A 40 4.38 5.24 2.98
N LEU A 41 3.83 4.03 3.15
CA LEU A 41 2.64 3.61 2.40
C LEU A 41 1.45 4.54 2.66
N ALA A 42 1.17 4.91 3.91
CA ALA A 42 0.08 5.84 4.25
C ALA A 42 0.28 7.20 3.58
N SER A 43 1.49 7.77 3.68
CA SER A 43 1.81 9.06 3.06
C SER A 43 1.61 9.05 1.54
N ILE A 44 1.95 7.96 0.85
CA ILE A 44 1.84 7.87 -0.61
C ILE A 44 0.42 7.47 -1.05
N GLN A 45 -0.32 6.75 -0.21
CA GLN A 45 -1.71 6.38 -0.49
C GLN A 45 -2.58 7.63 -0.73
N ALA A 46 -2.33 8.71 0.03
CA ALA A 46 -3.05 9.96 -0.12
C ALA A 46 -2.91 10.59 -1.53
N ASP A 47 -1.85 10.24 -2.25
CA ASP A 47 -1.57 10.72 -3.61
C ASP A 47 -2.30 9.94 -4.70
N ILE A 48 -2.89 8.77 -4.40
CA ILE A 48 -3.49 7.89 -5.43
C ILE A 48 -4.63 8.57 -6.18
N VAL A 49 -5.62 9.13 -5.49
CA VAL A 49 -6.76 9.78 -6.17
C VAL A 49 -6.30 11.00 -6.99
N PRO A 50 -5.50 11.92 -6.43
CA PRO A 50 -4.93 13.04 -7.20
C PRO A 50 -4.09 12.61 -8.41
N ALA A 51 -3.22 11.60 -8.26
CA ALA A 51 -2.35 11.15 -9.33
C ALA A 51 -3.10 10.53 -10.52
N PHE A 52 -4.33 10.09 -10.31
CA PHE A 52 -5.18 9.46 -11.32
C PHE A 52 -6.35 10.36 -11.73
N ALA A 53 -6.38 11.62 -11.30
CA ALA A 53 -7.50 12.55 -11.48
C ALA A 53 -7.93 12.73 -12.94
N ASN A 54 -6.97 12.72 -13.88
CA ASN A 54 -7.22 12.88 -15.31
C ASN A 54 -7.71 11.60 -16.01
N ASP A 55 -7.69 10.45 -15.33
CA ASP A 55 -8.07 9.15 -15.89
C ASP A 55 -9.29 8.57 -15.14
N VAL A 56 -9.04 7.92 -14.01
CA VAL A 56 -10.03 7.12 -13.27
C VAL A 56 -10.30 7.65 -11.87
N GLY A 57 -9.56 8.66 -11.41
CA GLY A 57 -9.61 9.20 -10.05
C GLY A 57 -10.99 9.77 -9.66
N ALA A 58 -11.80 10.20 -10.63
CA ALA A 58 -13.17 10.66 -10.38
C ALA A 58 -14.20 9.52 -10.27
N LYS A 59 -13.84 8.28 -10.63
CA LYS A 59 -14.76 7.15 -10.61
C LYS A 59 -15.02 6.70 -9.16
N PRO A 60 -16.28 6.60 -8.70
CA PRO A 60 -16.59 6.23 -7.32
C PRO A 60 -16.02 4.87 -6.89
N ASP A 61 -16.00 3.90 -7.79
CA ASP A 61 -15.45 2.57 -7.54
C ASP A 61 -13.92 2.59 -7.43
N PHE A 62 -13.21 3.39 -8.25
CA PHE A 62 -11.77 3.63 -8.07
C PHE A 62 -11.46 4.25 -6.69
N GLN A 63 -12.22 5.28 -6.30
CA GLN A 63 -12.06 5.92 -4.98
C GLN A 63 -12.34 4.93 -3.84
N ALA A 64 -13.34 4.04 -4.00
CA ALA A 64 -13.61 2.99 -3.03
C ALA A 64 -12.44 1.99 -2.92
N HIS A 65 -11.77 1.64 -4.01
CA HIS A 65 -10.55 0.82 -3.96
C HIS A 65 -9.40 1.55 -3.26
N ALA A 66 -9.20 2.84 -3.55
CA ALA A 66 -8.18 3.66 -2.89
C ALA A 66 -8.43 3.77 -1.37
N LYS A 67 -9.70 3.91 -0.95
CA LYS A 67 -10.10 3.91 0.45
C LYS A 67 -9.90 2.55 1.14
N LYS A 68 -10.19 1.43 0.46
CA LYS A 68 -9.91 0.09 1.02
C LYS A 68 -8.42 -0.10 1.32
N LEU A 69 -7.55 0.44 0.45
CA LEU A 69 -6.11 0.42 0.66
C LEU A 69 -5.70 1.29 1.86
N ASP A 70 -6.27 2.48 1.99
CA ASP A 70 -6.09 3.36 3.16
C ASP A 70 -6.44 2.65 4.46
N ASP A 71 -7.66 2.09 4.54
CA ASP A 71 -8.16 1.39 5.72
C ASP A 71 -7.25 0.20 6.10
N ALA A 72 -6.72 -0.53 5.11
CA ALA A 72 -5.81 -1.65 5.34
C ALA A 72 -4.42 -1.20 5.86
N ILE A 73 -3.92 -0.05 5.40
CA ILE A 73 -2.66 0.53 5.88
C ILE A 73 -2.83 1.07 7.30
N GLU A 74 -3.93 1.78 7.58
CA GLU A 74 -4.23 2.30 8.92
C GLU A 74 -4.41 1.17 9.94
N GLN A 75 -5.11 0.10 9.58
CA GLN A 75 -5.18 -1.11 10.42
C GLN A 75 -3.80 -1.69 10.73
N ALA A 76 -2.91 -1.74 9.73
CA ALA A 76 -1.54 -2.21 9.93
C ALA A 76 -0.71 -1.26 10.83
N LEU A 77 -0.90 0.06 10.71
CA LEU A 77 -0.25 1.04 11.57
C LEU A 77 -0.71 0.88 13.03
N GLN A 78 -2.02 0.75 13.26
CA GLN A 78 -2.62 0.55 14.58
C GLN A 78 -2.21 -0.78 15.23
N ALA A 79 -2.08 -1.85 14.43
CA ALA A 79 -1.65 -3.15 14.91
C ALA A 79 -0.17 -3.17 15.36
N ALA A 80 0.61 -2.16 14.96
CA ALA A 80 2.02 -1.99 15.28
C ALA A 80 2.86 -3.30 15.24
N PRO A 81 3.00 -3.96 14.08
CA PRO A 81 3.63 -5.28 14.01
C PRO A 81 5.07 -5.24 14.53
N ALA A 82 5.31 -5.99 15.61
CA ALA A 82 6.62 -6.17 16.22
C ALA A 82 7.22 -7.57 15.95
N ASP A 83 6.50 -8.40 15.19
CA ASP A 83 6.93 -9.75 14.81
C ASP A 83 6.51 -10.08 13.36
N CYS A 84 7.12 -11.13 12.82
CA CYS A 84 6.87 -11.55 11.44
C CYS A 84 5.47 -12.14 11.18
N PRO A 85 4.85 -12.93 12.10
CA PRO A 85 3.48 -13.38 11.91
C PRO A 85 2.47 -12.23 11.79
N THR A 86 2.58 -11.21 12.62
CA THR A 86 1.71 -10.03 12.58
C THR A 86 1.98 -9.21 11.33
N LEU A 87 3.27 -9.04 10.95
CA LEU A 87 3.61 -8.36 9.72
C LEU A 87 3.11 -9.11 8.47
N GLN A 88 3.19 -10.44 8.45
CA GLN A 88 2.69 -11.25 7.33
C GLN A 88 1.19 -11.01 7.11
N LYS A 89 0.39 -10.94 8.18
CA LYS A 89 -1.05 -10.64 8.08
C LYS A 89 -1.28 -9.24 7.47
N ALA A 90 -0.54 -8.24 7.93
CA ALA A 90 -0.62 -6.88 7.39
C ALA A 90 -0.23 -6.82 5.90
N VAL A 91 0.90 -7.41 5.52
CA VAL A 91 1.37 -7.48 4.13
C VAL A 91 0.37 -8.20 3.24
N SER A 92 -0.20 -9.32 3.69
CA SER A 92 -1.23 -10.05 2.95
C SER A 92 -2.49 -9.21 2.73
N ASN A 93 -2.96 -8.50 3.76
CA ASN A 93 -4.16 -7.66 3.67
C ASN A 93 -3.95 -6.51 2.67
N ILE A 94 -2.85 -5.75 2.83
CA ILE A 94 -2.49 -4.65 1.93
C ILE A 94 -2.26 -5.17 0.50
N GLY A 95 -1.56 -6.28 0.33
CA GLY A 95 -1.34 -6.89 -0.99
C GLY A 95 -2.65 -7.32 -1.67
N GLY A 96 -3.62 -7.80 -0.89
CA GLY A 96 -4.96 -8.12 -1.37
C GLY A 96 -5.73 -6.90 -1.91
N THR A 97 -5.68 -5.77 -1.20
CA THR A 97 -6.32 -4.53 -1.68
C THR A 97 -5.61 -3.95 -2.91
N CYS A 98 -4.28 -4.03 -2.97
CA CYS A 98 -3.51 -3.69 -4.18
C CYS A 98 -3.94 -4.56 -5.37
N LYS A 99 -4.05 -5.88 -5.19
CA LYS A 99 -4.46 -6.82 -6.24
C LYS A 99 -5.87 -6.50 -6.75
N SER A 100 -6.82 -6.31 -5.84
CA SER A 100 -8.21 -6.04 -6.18
C SER A 100 -8.37 -4.75 -7.00
N CYS A 101 -7.63 -3.68 -6.69
CA CYS A 101 -7.62 -2.47 -7.51
C CYS A 101 -7.02 -2.72 -8.90
N HIS A 102 -5.89 -3.42 -8.97
CA HIS A 102 -5.21 -3.69 -10.25
C HIS A 102 -5.99 -4.64 -11.17
N GLU A 103 -6.81 -5.54 -10.66
CA GLU A 103 -7.69 -6.37 -11.49
C GLU A 103 -8.73 -5.55 -12.25
N ALA A 104 -9.16 -4.41 -11.70
CA ALA A 104 -10.13 -3.52 -12.32
C ALA A 104 -9.50 -2.42 -13.19
N TYR A 105 -8.25 -2.02 -12.92
CA TYR A 105 -7.69 -0.75 -13.41
C TYR A 105 -6.29 -0.81 -14.04
N ARG A 106 -5.66 -1.98 -14.14
CA ARG A 106 -4.28 -2.11 -14.66
C ARG A 106 -4.19 -2.51 -16.13
#